data_AF-A0A7W0YGX5-F1
#
_entry.id   AF-A0A7W0YGX5-F1
#
_cell.length_a   1.000
_cell.length_b   1.000
_cell.length_c   1.000
_cell.angle_alpha   90.00
_cell.angle_beta   90.00
_cell.angle_gamma   90.00
#
_symmetry.space_group_name_H-M   'P 1'
#
loop_
_entity.id
_entity.type
_entity.pdbx_description
1 polymer ?
#
loop_
_entity_poly.entity_id
_entity_poly.type
_entity_poly.pdbx_seq_one_letter_code
_entity_poly.pdbx_strand_id
1 'polypeptide(L)'
;METLSSTVWMIDRRTGRDGVRGELTLGLDRLIFRPDEDARWHTAIPLEEIRRAHRVLGSPVLEILLSRTEEPRVVGFYFVEPPSLAVPVRPRLGKRRSAKRAAIVELMGSNPDKKPEIKKWVRRIDDARSGRR
;
A
#
# COMPACT_ATOMS: atom_id res chain seq x y z
N MET A 1 10.22 21.44 6.05
CA MET A 1 9.19 20.62 5.38
C MET A 1 9.02 19.34 6.19
N GLU A 2 7.82 19.03 6.65
CA GLU A 2 7.56 17.80 7.41
C GLU A 2 7.65 16.58 6.49
N THR A 3 8.59 15.69 6.77
CA THR A 3 8.64 14.35 6.20
C THR A 3 7.47 13.56 6.78
N LEU A 4 6.54 13.09 5.93
CA LEU A 4 5.43 12.24 6.37
C LEU A 4 5.94 10.80 6.50
N SER A 5 5.77 10.17 7.67
CA SER A 5 6.05 8.75 7.84
C SER A 5 4.93 7.99 8.56
N SER A 6 4.78 6.71 8.23
CA SER A 6 3.82 5.78 8.82
C SER A 6 4.36 4.35 8.76
N THR A 7 4.11 3.55 9.80
CA THR A 7 4.32 2.09 9.73
C THR A 7 3.22 1.46 8.89
N VAL A 8 3.62 0.67 7.90
CA VAL A 8 2.72 0.00 6.96
C VAL A 8 3.22 -1.40 6.63
N TRP A 9 2.38 -2.18 5.95
CA TRP A 9 2.75 -3.43 5.31
C TRP A 9 2.72 -3.25 3.80
N MET A 10 3.87 -3.45 3.15
CA MET A 10 3.99 -3.40 1.71
C MET A 10 3.62 -4.76 1.09
N ILE A 11 2.72 -4.74 0.12
CA ILE A 11 2.40 -5.88 -0.74
C ILE A 11 2.66 -5.49 -2.19
N ASP A 12 3.56 -6.22 -2.84
CA ASP A 12 3.81 -6.15 -4.27
C ASP A 12 4.08 -7.54 -4.87
N ARG A 13 4.45 -7.60 -6.16
CA ARG A 13 4.81 -8.86 -6.83
C ARG A 13 6.03 -9.57 -6.20
N ARG A 14 6.91 -8.87 -5.48
CA ARG A 14 8.16 -9.41 -4.87
C ARG A 14 7.95 -9.90 -3.44
N THR A 15 7.15 -9.20 -2.64
CA THR A 15 6.89 -9.52 -1.23
C THR A 15 5.89 -10.66 -1.03
N GLY A 16 5.20 -11.07 -2.10
CA GLY A 16 4.19 -12.12 -2.01
C GLY A 16 2.94 -11.66 -1.24
N ARG A 17 2.20 -12.62 -0.69
CA ARG A 17 0.82 -12.40 -0.18
C ARG A 17 0.74 -12.01 1.29
N ASP A 18 1.80 -12.27 2.04
CA ASP A 18 1.86 -11.99 3.49
C ASP A 18 2.31 -10.55 3.76
N GLY A 19 2.94 -9.91 2.76
CA GLY A 19 3.43 -8.56 2.84
C GLY A 19 4.67 -8.44 3.74
N VAL A 20 5.32 -7.29 3.69
CA VAL A 20 6.46 -6.98 4.54
C VAL A 20 6.14 -5.74 5.34
N ARG A 21 6.30 -5.82 6.67
CA ARG A 21 6.17 -4.68 7.57
C ARG A 21 7.36 -3.74 7.42
N GLY A 22 7.10 -2.44 7.46
CA GLY A 22 8.15 -1.43 7.42
C GLY A 22 7.63 -0.01 7.59
N GLU A 23 8.55 0.95 7.49
CA GLU A 23 8.25 2.37 7.49
C GLU A 23 8.09 2.88 6.05
N LEU A 24 6.97 3.57 5.79
CA LEU A 24 6.74 4.33 4.58
C LEU A 24 7.00 5.80 4.85
N THR A 25 7.83 6.43 4.03
CA THR A 25 8.26 7.81 4.19
C THR A 25 8.13 8.57 2.87
N LEU A 26 7.46 9.73 2.90
CA LEU A 26 7.42 10.65 1.76
C LEU A 26 8.60 11.61 1.82
N GLY A 27 9.59 11.40 0.95
CA GLY A 27 10.67 12.34 0.72
C GLY A 27 10.29 13.48 -0.22
N LEU A 28 11.27 14.33 -0.56
CA LEU A 28 11.08 15.45 -1.48
C LEU A 28 10.78 14.98 -2.91
N ASP A 29 11.36 13.86 -3.33
CA ASP A 29 11.36 13.37 -4.71
C ASP A 29 10.96 11.93 -4.90
N ARG A 30 10.77 11.21 -3.80
CA ARG A 30 10.52 9.77 -3.82
C ARG A 30 9.70 9.34 -2.62
N LEU A 31 8.91 8.31 -2.82
CA LEU A 31 8.27 7.54 -1.78
C LEU A 31 9.22 6.40 -1.39
N ILE A 32 9.60 6.32 -0.12
CA ILE A 32 10.59 5.36 0.39
C ILE A 32 9.88 4.39 1.32
N PHE A 33 10.02 3.10 1.07
CA PHE A 33 9.64 2.05 2.00
C PHE A 33 10.88 1.34 2.52
N ARG A 34 11.01 1.25 3.85
CA ARG A 34 12.09 0.58 4.56
C ARG A 34 11.52 -0.58 5.38
N PRO A 35 11.88 -1.84 5.08
CA PRO A 35 11.48 -3.00 5.86
C PRO A 35 12.05 -2.95 7.28
N ASP A 36 11.29 -3.47 8.24
CA ASP A 36 11.77 -3.59 9.63
C ASP A 36 12.84 -4.69 9.78
N GLU A 37 12.63 -5.84 9.13
CA GLU A 37 13.44 -7.05 9.35
C GLU A 37 14.71 -7.13 8.47
N ASP A 38 14.80 -6.33 7.41
CA ASP A 38 15.97 -6.34 6.52
C ASP A 38 16.24 -4.94 5.96
N ALA A 39 17.05 -4.20 6.73
CA ALA A 39 17.48 -2.85 6.41
C ALA A 39 18.40 -2.76 5.17
N ARG A 40 18.85 -3.90 4.61
CA ARG A 40 19.75 -3.90 3.43
C ARG A 40 19.01 -3.66 2.12
N TRP A 41 17.68 -3.84 2.10
CA TRP A 41 16.86 -3.44 0.97
C TRP A 41 15.87 -2.36 1.36
N HIS A 42 15.61 -1.47 0.43
CA HIS A 42 14.53 -0.50 0.54
C HIS A 42 13.91 -0.30 -0.84
N THR A 43 12.63 0.03 -0.87
CA THR A 43 11.96 0.40 -2.12
C THR A 43 11.89 1.91 -2.20
N ALA A 44 12.60 2.50 -3.15
CA ALA A 44 12.50 3.93 -3.46
C ALA A 44 11.77 4.10 -4.79
N ILE A 45 10.60 4.74 -4.75
CA ILE A 45 9.74 5.02 -5.91
C ILE A 45 9.83 6.52 -6.20
N PRO A 46 10.46 6.93 -7.31
CA PRO A 46 10.44 8.33 -7.74
C PRO A 46 9.00 8.82 -7.94
N LEU A 47 8.68 10.04 -7.48
CA LEU A 47 7.32 10.58 -7.58
C LEU A 47 6.84 10.74 -9.02
N GLU A 48 7.77 10.98 -9.95
CA GLU A 48 7.50 11.04 -11.40
C GLU A 48 7.02 9.70 -11.98
N GLU A 49 7.37 8.58 -11.34
CA GLU A 49 6.93 7.26 -11.77
C GLU A 49 5.53 6.93 -11.25
N ILE A 50 5.01 7.70 -10.28
CA ILE A 50 3.67 7.51 -9.73
C ILE A 50 2.63 8.08 -10.70
N ARG A 51 1.96 7.19 -11.43
CA ARG A 51 0.83 7.55 -12.29
C ARG A 51 -0.36 8.02 -11.47
N ARG A 52 -0.64 7.30 -10.38
CA ARG A 52 -1.80 7.53 -9.52
C ARG A 52 -1.54 6.99 -8.12
N ALA A 53 -1.91 7.76 -7.10
CA ALA A 53 -2.07 7.29 -5.73
C ALA A 53 -3.54 7.38 -5.36
N HIS A 54 -4.09 6.36 -4.69
CA HIS A 54 -5.45 6.44 -4.17
C HIS A 54 -5.66 5.51 -2.99
N ARG A 55 -6.70 5.82 -2.20
CA ARG A 55 -7.18 4.91 -1.16
C ARG A 55 -8.13 3.89 -1.77
N VAL A 56 -7.96 2.62 -1.43
CA VAL A 56 -8.93 1.58 -1.78
C VAL A 56 -10.22 1.79 -0.98
N LEU A 57 -11.37 1.81 -1.66
CA LEU A 57 -12.66 2.03 -1.01
C LEU A 57 -12.96 0.91 0.00
N GLY A 58 -13.44 1.30 1.18
CA GLY A 58 -13.70 0.38 2.29
C GLY A 58 -12.44 -0.03 3.07
N SER A 59 -11.24 0.13 2.52
CA SER A 59 -10.02 -0.49 3.05
C SER A 59 -8.98 0.50 3.59
N PRO A 60 -8.18 0.11 4.60
CA PRO A 60 -7.04 0.89 5.09
C PRO A 60 -5.80 0.72 4.19
N VAL A 61 -6.00 0.77 2.87
CA VAL A 61 -4.94 0.53 1.87
C VAL A 61 -4.74 1.77 1.01
N LEU A 62 -3.48 2.17 0.90
CA LEU A 62 -2.97 3.08 -0.11
C LEU A 62 -2.46 2.26 -1.30
N GLU A 63 -3.04 2.47 -2.46
CA GLU A 63 -2.61 1.82 -3.70
C GLU A 63 -1.89 2.83 -4.60
N ILE A 64 -0.67 2.47 -4.99
CA ILE A 64 0.20 3.23 -5.87
C ILE A 64 0.29 2.52 -7.22
N LEU A 65 -0.12 3.20 -8.27
CA LEU A 65 0.02 2.77 -9.65
C LEU A 65 1.27 3.42 -10.26
N LEU A 66 2.20 2.59 -10.71
CA LEU A 66 3.47 3.01 -11.30
C LEU A 66 3.43 2.96 -12.83
N SER A 67 4.17 3.88 -13.44
CA SER A 67 4.26 4.07 -14.89
C SER A 67 5.43 3.32 -15.55
N ARG A 68 6.26 2.62 -14.76
CA ARG A 68 7.46 1.96 -15.30
C ARG A 68 7.07 0.79 -16.20
N THR A 69 7.36 0.94 -17.50
CA THR A 69 7.32 -0.06 -18.58
C THR A 69 5.93 -0.58 -19.01
N GLU A 70 5.92 -1.36 -20.10
CA GLU A 70 4.75 -1.83 -20.86
C GLU A 70 3.61 -2.43 -20.01
N GLU A 71 3.92 -2.89 -18.79
CA GLU A 71 2.94 -3.32 -17.81
C GLU A 71 2.83 -2.37 -16.61
N PRO A 72 1.63 -1.81 -16.33
CA PRO A 72 1.41 -1.04 -15.11
C PRO A 72 1.62 -1.92 -13.86
N ARG A 73 2.52 -1.48 -12.98
CA ARG A 73 2.78 -2.14 -11.69
C ARG A 73 1.97 -1.47 -10.57
N VAL A 74 1.29 -2.28 -9.78
CA VAL A 74 0.54 -1.85 -8.60
C VAL A 74 1.29 -2.25 -7.33
N VAL A 75 1.43 -1.31 -6.39
CA VAL A 75 1.97 -1.53 -5.05
C VAL A 75 0.92 -1.13 -4.03
N GLY A 76 0.62 -2.02 -3.08
CA GLY A 76 -0.31 -1.75 -1.99
C GLY A 76 0.42 -1.55 -0.67
N PHE A 77 0.08 -0.49 0.05
CA PHE A 77 0.54 -0.23 1.42
C PHE A 77 -0.65 -0.33 2.38
N TYR A 78 -0.63 -1.31 3.25
CA TYR A 78 -1.67 -1.57 4.24
C TYR A 78 -1.28 -0.89 5.55
N PHE A 79 -2.16 -0.03 6.07
CA PHE A 79 -1.93 0.71 7.33
C PHE A 79 -2.26 -0.12 8.57
N VAL A 80 -2.59 -1.39 8.37
CA VAL A 80 -2.78 -2.42 9.37
C VAL A 80 -2.16 -3.71 8.84
N GLU A 81 -1.88 -4.64 9.73
CA GLU A 81 -1.41 -5.97 9.35
C GLU A 81 -2.43 -6.63 8.42
N PRO A 82 -2.02 -7.05 7.21
CA PRO A 82 -2.89 -7.77 6.31
C PRO A 82 -3.19 -9.14 6.93
N PRO A 83 -4.43 -9.64 6.85
CA PRO A 83 -4.70 -11.01 7.28
C PRO A 83 -3.84 -11.98 6.45
N SER A 84 -2.96 -12.73 7.12
CA SER A 84 -2.17 -13.79 6.49
C SER A 84 -3.11 -14.73 5.75
N LEU A 85 -2.88 -14.90 4.45
CA LEU A 85 -3.74 -15.72 3.59
C LEU A 85 -3.44 -17.21 3.75
N ALA A 86 -3.14 -17.67 4.97
CA ALA A 86 -3.08 -19.08 5.32
C ALA A 86 -4.50 -19.66 5.22
N VAL A 87 -4.88 -20.05 4.01
CA VAL A 87 -6.19 -20.60 3.67
C VAL A 87 -6.39 -21.93 4.42
N PRO A 88 -7.45 -22.13 5.22
CA PRO A 88 -7.92 -23.48 5.49
C PRO A 88 -8.51 -24.05 4.20
N VAL A 89 -7.86 -25.10 3.71
CA VAL A 89 -8.31 -26.14 2.77
C VAL A 89 -9.59 -25.85 1.97
N ARG A 90 -9.39 -25.56 0.67
CA ARG A 90 -10.33 -25.70 -0.47
C ARG A 90 -11.67 -24.94 -0.43
N PRO A 91 -11.76 -23.78 -1.11
CA PRO A 91 -13.03 -23.28 -1.64
C PRO A 91 -13.11 -23.45 -3.17
N ARG A 92 -14.29 -23.88 -3.63
CA ARG A 92 -14.66 -24.14 -5.03
C ARG A 92 -14.29 -22.97 -5.96
N LEU A 93 -13.86 -23.32 -7.19
CA LEU A 93 -13.14 -22.54 -8.21
C LEU A 93 -13.67 -21.14 -8.62
N GLY A 94 -14.77 -20.62 -8.04
CA GLY A 94 -15.36 -19.33 -8.43
C GLY A 94 -15.40 -18.23 -7.36
N LYS A 95 -15.19 -18.55 -6.06
CA LYS A 95 -15.43 -17.58 -4.96
C LYS A 95 -14.17 -17.03 -4.28
N ARG A 96 -12.99 -17.31 -4.82
CA ARG A 96 -11.69 -16.95 -4.22
C ARG A 96 -11.48 -15.45 -4.02
N ARG A 97 -11.94 -14.59 -4.94
CA ARG A 97 -11.83 -13.12 -4.80
C ARG A 97 -12.80 -12.54 -3.77
N SER A 98 -13.98 -13.15 -3.62
CA SER A 98 -15.03 -12.68 -2.73
C SER A 98 -14.75 -13.06 -1.27
N ALA A 99 -14.28 -14.28 -0.99
CA ALA A 99 -13.83 -14.68 0.34
C ALA A 99 -12.62 -13.86 0.82
N LYS A 100 -11.71 -13.53 -0.12
CA LYS A 100 -10.55 -12.65 0.13
C LYS A 100 -10.99 -11.24 0.53
N ARG A 101 -12.02 -10.70 -0.12
CA ARG A 101 -12.62 -9.41 0.25
C ARG A 101 -13.41 -9.52 1.55
N ALA A 102 -14.13 -10.61 1.80
CA ALA A 102 -14.94 -10.79 3.01
C ALA A 102 -14.09 -10.87 4.29
N ALA A 103 -12.99 -11.62 4.29
CA ALA A 103 -12.06 -11.68 5.42
C ALA A 103 -11.36 -10.33 5.66
N ILE A 104 -11.11 -9.56 4.59
CA ILE A 104 -10.64 -8.17 4.68
C ILE A 104 -11.76 -7.27 5.24
N VAL A 105 -13.03 -7.45 4.83
CA VAL A 105 -14.20 -6.68 5.30
C VAL A 105 -14.50 -6.90 6.78
N GLU A 106 -14.31 -8.12 7.26
CA GLU A 106 -14.57 -8.47 8.66
C GLU A 106 -13.56 -7.80 9.61
N LEU A 107 -12.30 -7.63 9.17
CA LEU A 107 -11.30 -6.79 9.86
C LEU A 107 -11.52 -5.28 9.65
N MET A 108 -12.30 -4.87 8.63
CA MET A 108 -12.62 -3.46 8.31
C MET A 108 -13.71 -2.84 9.20
N GLY A 109 -14.39 -3.62 10.04
CA GLY A 109 -15.41 -3.13 10.98
C GLY A 109 -14.89 -2.14 12.03
N SER A 110 -13.58 -2.10 12.26
CA SER A 110 -12.98 -1.33 13.37
C SER A 110 -12.22 -0.06 12.99
N ASN A 111 -12.23 0.42 11.73
CA ASN A 111 -11.15 1.33 11.29
C ASN A 111 -11.51 2.67 10.57
N PRO A 112 -12.48 3.46 11.06
CA PRO A 112 -12.64 4.85 10.63
C PRO A 112 -11.38 5.72 10.91
N ASP A 113 -10.54 5.33 11.87
CA ASP A 113 -9.42 6.14 12.37
C ASP A 113 -8.23 6.23 11.42
N LYS A 114 -8.02 5.24 10.55
CA LYS A 114 -6.92 5.26 9.56
C LYS A 114 -7.28 5.96 8.26
N LYS A 115 -8.57 6.23 8.01
CA LYS A 115 -9.03 6.92 6.80
C LYS A 115 -8.46 8.34 6.65
N PRO A 116 -8.43 9.20 7.69
CA PRO A 116 -7.80 10.52 7.61
C PRO A 116 -6.31 10.44 7.27
N GLU A 117 -5.59 9.48 7.87
CA GLU A 117 -4.16 9.26 7.65
C GLU A 117 -3.88 8.92 6.17
N ILE A 118 -4.60 7.96 5.61
CA ILE A 118 -4.39 7.56 4.21
C ILE A 118 -4.80 8.67 3.24
N LYS A 119 -5.85 9.43 3.55
CA LYS A 119 -6.23 10.61 2.75
C LYS A 119 -5.14 11.68 2.77
N LYS A 120 -4.49 11.90 3.93
CA LYS A 120 -3.34 12.81 4.05
C LYS A 120 -2.19 12.33 3.16
N TRP A 121 -1.91 11.03 3.14
CA TRP A 121 -0.92 10.43 2.24
C TRP A 121 -1.22 10.67 0.77
N VAL A 122 -2.43 10.34 0.30
CA VAL A 122 -2.84 10.57 -1.10
C VAL A 122 -2.66 12.03 -1.48
N ARG A 123 -3.18 12.95 -0.65
CA ARG A 123 -3.07 14.39 -0.90
C ARG A 123 -1.62 14.85 -0.97
N ARG A 124 -0.76 14.45 -0.03
CA ARG A 124 0.65 14.85 -0.01
C ARG A 124 1.43 14.30 -1.20
N ILE A 125 1.11 13.08 -1.66
CA ILE A 125 1.71 12.52 -2.88
C ILE A 125 1.27 13.33 -4.11
N ASP A 126 -0.01 13.67 -4.23
CA ASP A 126 -0.54 14.46 -5.34
C ASP A 126 -0.02 15.90 -5.35
N ASP A 127 0.09 16.55 -4.18
CA ASP A 127 0.66 17.89 -4.01
C ASP A 127 2.15 17.89 -4.42
N ALA A 128 2.92 16.91 -3.95
CA ALA A 128 4.35 16.77 -4.27
C ALA A 128 4.60 16.46 -5.76
N ARG A 129 3.65 15.78 -6.42
CA ARG A 129 3.69 15.52 -7.87
C ARG A 129 3.30 16.75 -8.69
N SER A 130 2.27 17.48 -8.26
CA SER A 130 1.75 18.65 -8.98
C SER A 130 2.66 19.86 -8.87
N GLY A 131 3.30 20.09 -7.72
CA GLY A 131 4.28 21.18 -7.53
C GLY A 131 5.59 21.03 -8.31
N ARG A 132 5.72 19.97 -9.12
CA ARG A 132 6.86 19.69 -10.02
C ARG A 132 6.56 19.90 -11.49
N ARG A 133 5.29 20.11 -11.85
CA ARG A 133 4.89 20.49 -13.21
C ARG A 133 5.00 22.00 -13.36
#